data_AF-A0A538NI32-F1
#
_entry.id   AF-A0A538NI32-F1
#
_cell.length_a   1.000
_cell.length_b   1.000
_cell.length_c   1.000
_cell.angle_alpha   90.00
_cell.angle_beta   90.00
_cell.angle_gamma   90.00
#
_symmetry.space_group_name_H-M   'P 1'
#
loop_
_entity.id
_entity.type
_entity.pdbx_description
1 polymer ?
#
loop_
_entity_poly.entity_id
_entity_poly.type
_entity_poly.pdbx_seq_one_letter_code
_entity_poly.pdbx_strand_id
1 'polypeptide(L)'
;MATSNDRGQTWQNIYDVGAAYSLKNIAFPAAVAGDAGRAAVAFYGSTTSGDGSANNFTGVWHLYVANTFDGGLHWTTTDVTPKDPMQRGCIWSHGGADICRNLLDFFDMTVDKQGRVQVGYVDGCADGACAQAALTAKGNAYTARGVIARQSSGRRLIANFDPPNPLHARSAPGMPSVTVRRVNSVVHLAWSEADTGNANITSYRIMRGIASGAETLLRSVSGNQTTFDDTTATDPTKTYYYKVLAVNGAGTSCANNEVAAPYVGDTCTGLIVQKTPPGHPEQPLQGLAPASLAIDWIAVAEPPGTNNLMFKMKATSLANVPRNSRWRIVWNSYAAQSYDPAAEQFYVGMRTDQNGTPGFDYGTIATAVVGLVIGVPTETSIGPLPGSSFNADGTITLIVPKSAVGSPAPGDLLGAVNGRTFTGDTPQTRNLERSTLLVDHTFVKGQRDNGHPAAAYSIAGNVACGP
;
A
#
# COMPACT_ATOMS: atom_id res chain seq x y z
N MET A 1 -19.53 15.85 16.55
CA MET A 1 -18.97 16.13 17.88
C MET A 1 -19.99 16.86 18.72
N ALA A 2 -20.04 16.57 20.02
CA ALA A 2 -20.80 17.33 21.02
C ALA A 2 -19.90 17.49 22.26
N THR A 3 -20.18 18.49 23.09
CA THR A 3 -19.39 18.79 24.29
C THR A 3 -20.26 18.83 25.52
N SER A 4 -19.68 18.52 26.68
CA SER A 4 -20.32 18.64 27.99
C SER A 4 -19.34 19.29 28.97
N ASN A 5 -19.84 20.19 29.80
CA ASN A 5 -19.10 20.83 30.90
C ASN A 5 -19.66 20.45 32.29
N ASP A 6 -20.62 19.53 32.34
CA ASP A 6 -21.35 19.11 33.55
C ASP A 6 -21.25 17.60 33.82
N ARG A 7 -20.16 16.99 33.35
CA ARG A 7 -19.87 15.54 33.50
C ARG A 7 -20.85 14.64 32.75
N GLY A 8 -21.31 15.10 31.59
CA GLY A 8 -22.17 14.33 30.68
C GLY A 8 -23.66 14.38 31.03
N GLN A 9 -24.09 15.28 31.92
CA GLN A 9 -25.52 15.45 32.22
C GLN A 9 -26.24 16.15 31.05
N THR A 10 -25.61 17.16 30.45
CA THR A 10 -26.10 17.83 29.24
C THR A 10 -25.01 17.90 28.17
N TRP A 11 -25.46 17.90 26.91
CA TRP A 11 -24.61 18.00 25.72
C TRP A 11 -24.99 19.23 24.91
N GLN A 12 -23.98 19.97 24.47
CA GLN A 12 -24.11 21.22 23.72
C GLN A 12 -23.08 21.29 22.58
N ASN A 13 -23.18 22.31 21.73
CA ASN A 13 -22.27 22.57 20.62
C ASN A 13 -22.16 21.37 19.66
N ILE A 14 -23.30 20.84 19.22
CA ILE A 14 -23.35 19.73 18.27
C ILE A 14 -22.90 20.23 16.90
N TYR A 15 -21.79 19.68 16.40
CA TYR A 15 -21.17 20.08 15.13
C TYR A 15 -20.73 18.86 14.31
N ASP A 16 -20.99 18.89 13.00
CA ASP A 16 -20.46 17.91 12.05
C ASP A 16 -19.03 18.32 11.62
N VAL A 17 -18.03 17.66 12.21
CA VAL A 17 -16.61 17.91 11.92
C VAL A 17 -16.17 17.43 10.54
N GLY A 18 -16.98 16.63 9.84
CA GLY A 18 -16.72 16.19 8.46
C GLY A 18 -17.30 17.13 7.39
N ALA A 19 -18.18 18.05 7.78
CA ALA A 19 -18.91 18.91 6.84
C ALA A 19 -18.00 19.78 5.97
N ALA A 20 -16.88 20.26 6.51
CA ALA A 20 -15.92 21.11 5.80
C ALA A 20 -15.33 20.46 4.52
N TYR A 21 -15.28 19.13 4.48
CA TYR A 21 -14.80 18.35 3.32
C TYR A 21 -15.93 17.58 2.64
N SER A 22 -17.19 17.80 3.03
CA SER A 22 -18.35 17.06 2.50
C SER A 22 -18.21 15.54 2.63
N LEU A 23 -17.60 15.06 3.73
CA LEU A 23 -17.40 13.63 3.96
C LEU A 23 -18.74 12.89 4.04
N LYS A 24 -18.76 11.68 3.50
CA LYS A 24 -19.94 10.80 3.43
C LYS A 24 -19.75 9.51 4.22
N ASN A 25 -18.50 9.10 4.40
CA ASN A 25 -18.12 7.98 5.24
C ASN A 25 -17.06 8.44 6.24
N ILE A 26 -17.23 8.05 7.51
CA ILE A 26 -16.29 8.31 8.61
C ILE A 26 -16.09 7.00 9.37
N ALA A 27 -14.84 6.68 9.74
CA ALA A 27 -14.51 5.49 10.49
C ALA A 27 -13.44 5.76 11.55
N PHE A 28 -13.44 4.90 12.58
CA PHE A 28 -12.47 4.88 13.70
C PHE A 28 -12.21 6.25 14.34
N PRO A 29 -13.22 6.98 14.84
CA PRO A 29 -12.95 8.24 15.53
C PRO A 29 -12.24 7.98 16.87
N ALA A 30 -11.16 8.72 17.13
CA ALA A 30 -10.51 8.82 18.45
C ALA A 30 -10.51 10.29 18.87
N ALA A 31 -10.58 10.57 20.17
CA ALA A 31 -10.61 11.94 20.69
C ALA A 31 -9.68 12.11 21.90
N VAL A 32 -9.03 13.27 21.99
CA VAL A 32 -8.20 13.68 23.13
C VAL A 32 -8.52 15.11 23.54
N ALA A 33 -8.28 15.42 24.81
CA ALA A 33 -8.43 16.75 25.37
C ALA A 33 -7.20 17.13 26.18
N GLY A 34 -6.98 18.44 26.34
CA GLY A 34 -5.94 18.99 27.21
C GLY A 34 -6.58 19.93 28.23
N ASP A 35 -6.22 21.20 28.16
CA ASP A 35 -6.82 22.24 29.00
C ASP A 35 -8.30 22.46 28.68
N ALA A 36 -9.00 23.12 29.61
CA ALA A 36 -10.40 23.48 29.46
C ALA A 36 -10.67 24.15 28.11
N GLY A 37 -11.67 23.64 27.39
CA GLY A 37 -12.06 24.14 26.07
C GLY A 37 -11.23 23.63 24.89
N ARG A 38 -10.20 22.80 25.11
CA ARG A 38 -9.29 22.33 24.05
C ARG A 38 -9.40 20.83 23.83
N ALA A 39 -9.82 20.45 22.63
CA ALA A 39 -9.93 19.05 22.24
C ALA A 39 -9.58 18.84 20.76
N ALA A 40 -9.24 17.60 20.44
CA ALA A 40 -9.03 17.14 19.09
C ALA A 40 -9.74 15.81 18.87
N VAL A 41 -10.20 15.58 17.65
CA VAL A 41 -10.73 14.29 17.19
C VAL A 41 -10.06 13.93 15.88
N ALA A 42 -9.55 12.71 15.78
CA ALA A 42 -8.99 12.15 14.56
C ALA A 42 -9.93 11.06 14.02
N PHE A 43 -10.04 10.93 12.71
CA PHE A 43 -10.87 9.91 12.08
C PHE A 43 -10.44 9.68 10.62
N TYR A 44 -10.78 8.52 10.06
CA TYR A 44 -10.71 8.31 8.62
C TYR A 44 -11.96 8.88 7.95
N GLY A 45 -11.79 9.48 6.78
CA GLY A 45 -12.87 10.08 6.03
C GLY A 45 -12.82 9.76 4.55
N SER A 46 -13.99 9.60 3.92
CA SER A 46 -14.15 9.54 2.47
C SER A 46 -15.30 10.43 2.01
N THR A 47 -15.11 11.12 0.89
CA THR A 47 -16.14 11.93 0.22
C THR A 47 -17.11 11.10 -0.61
N THR A 48 -16.79 9.83 -0.86
CA THR A 48 -17.64 8.90 -1.62
C THR A 48 -18.79 8.40 -0.76
N SER A 49 -20.01 8.49 -1.29
CA SER A 49 -21.23 7.97 -0.64
C SER A 49 -21.40 6.47 -0.82
N GLY A 50 -22.39 5.90 -0.14
CA GLY A 50 -22.65 4.47 -0.10
C GLY A 50 -21.95 3.80 1.08
N ASP A 51 -22.08 2.49 1.16
CA ASP A 51 -21.51 1.70 2.24
C ASP A 51 -19.99 1.54 2.07
N GLY A 52 -19.22 2.22 2.90
CA GLY A 52 -17.75 2.13 2.92
C GLY A 52 -17.18 0.74 3.26
N SER A 53 -18.03 -0.22 3.62
CA SER A 53 -17.67 -1.63 3.83
C SER A 53 -18.00 -2.54 2.65
N ALA A 54 -18.76 -2.07 1.65
CA ALA A 54 -19.15 -2.90 0.52
C ALA A 54 -17.98 -3.12 -0.44
N ASN A 55 -17.81 -4.35 -0.94
CA ASN A 55 -16.70 -4.73 -1.82
C ASN A 55 -16.62 -3.94 -3.14
N ASN A 56 -17.73 -3.34 -3.57
CA ASN A 56 -17.80 -2.48 -4.74
C ASN A 56 -17.62 -0.98 -4.43
N PHE A 57 -17.37 -0.60 -3.18
CA PHE A 57 -17.07 0.76 -2.79
C PHE A 57 -15.76 1.20 -3.43
N THR A 58 -15.76 2.37 -4.06
CA THR A 58 -14.59 2.93 -4.78
C THR A 58 -14.04 4.18 -4.11
N GLY A 59 -14.44 4.44 -2.87
CA GLY A 59 -13.98 5.62 -2.15
C GLY A 59 -12.49 5.59 -1.83
N VAL A 60 -11.95 6.80 -1.75
CA VAL A 60 -10.59 7.05 -1.28
C VAL A 60 -10.69 7.58 0.15
N TRP A 61 -9.85 7.07 1.03
CA TRP A 61 -9.82 7.46 2.43
C TRP A 61 -8.59 8.30 2.73
N HIS A 62 -8.77 9.27 3.61
CA HIS A 62 -7.72 10.14 4.14
C HIS A 62 -7.83 10.23 5.67
N LEU A 63 -6.74 10.68 6.30
CA LEU A 63 -6.73 10.98 7.73
C LEU A 63 -7.23 12.40 7.93
N TYR A 64 -8.22 12.59 8.80
CA TYR A 64 -8.66 13.92 9.20
C TYR A 64 -8.42 14.14 10.68
N VAL A 65 -8.05 15.37 11.03
CA VAL A 65 -7.99 15.84 12.43
C VAL A 65 -8.80 17.11 12.53
N ALA A 66 -9.76 17.14 13.46
CA ALA A 66 -10.52 18.32 13.81
C ALA A 66 -10.14 18.81 15.20
N ASN A 67 -9.95 20.12 15.35
CA ASN A 67 -9.56 20.75 16.62
C ASN A 67 -10.58 21.80 17.05
N THR A 68 -10.78 21.91 18.37
CA THR A 68 -11.46 23.03 19.01
C THR A 68 -10.58 23.61 20.11
N PHE A 69 -10.69 24.92 20.33
CA PHE A 69 -9.95 25.66 21.37
C PHE A 69 -10.85 26.56 22.21
N ASP A 70 -12.17 26.41 22.08
CA ASP A 70 -13.21 27.24 22.72
C ASP A 70 -14.41 26.41 23.22
N GLY A 71 -14.16 25.15 23.60
CA GLY A 71 -15.19 24.28 24.16
C GLY A 71 -16.20 23.78 23.13
N GLY A 72 -15.77 23.67 21.87
CA GLY A 72 -16.59 23.12 20.78
C GLY A 72 -17.46 24.14 20.06
N LEU A 73 -17.38 25.43 20.41
CA LEU A 73 -18.11 26.49 19.70
C LEU A 73 -17.65 26.56 18.23
N HIS A 74 -16.34 26.40 18.00
CA HIS A 74 -15.77 26.30 16.67
C HIS A 74 -14.87 25.07 16.54
N TRP A 75 -14.92 24.47 15.35
CA TRP A 75 -14.05 23.39 14.93
C TRP A 75 -13.31 23.76 13.65
N THR A 76 -12.04 23.36 13.55
CA THR A 76 -11.27 23.43 12.30
C THR A 76 -10.81 22.03 11.95
N THR A 77 -11.17 21.55 10.77
CA THR A 77 -10.81 20.22 10.26
C THR A 77 -9.73 20.32 9.21
N THR A 78 -8.72 19.47 9.31
CA THR A 78 -7.59 19.37 8.38
C THR A 78 -7.56 17.97 7.79
N ASP A 79 -7.48 17.88 6.46
CA ASP A 79 -7.00 16.67 5.80
C ASP A 79 -5.50 16.56 6.07
N VAL A 80 -5.08 15.53 6.79
CA VAL A 80 -3.70 15.31 7.23
C VAL A 80 -2.89 14.56 6.17
N THR A 81 -3.56 13.88 5.24
CA THR A 81 -2.90 13.16 4.12
C THR A 81 -3.43 13.65 2.77
N PRO A 82 -3.46 14.96 2.50
CA PRO A 82 -4.03 15.47 1.25
C PRO A 82 -3.17 15.02 0.07
N LYS A 83 -3.81 14.51 -0.97
CA LYS A 83 -3.18 13.94 -2.18
C LYS A 83 -2.32 12.68 -1.91
N ASP A 84 -2.35 12.16 -0.69
CA ASP A 84 -1.71 10.90 -0.29
C ASP A 84 -2.78 9.98 0.30
N PRO A 85 -3.48 9.21 -0.54
CA PRO A 85 -4.58 8.38 -0.08
C PRO A 85 -4.04 7.28 0.84
N MET A 86 -4.64 7.10 2.03
CA MET A 86 -4.25 6.02 2.94
C MET A 86 -4.88 4.67 2.57
N GLN A 87 -5.97 4.69 1.82
CA GLN A 87 -6.71 3.49 1.42
C GLN A 87 -7.57 3.79 0.21
N ARG A 88 -7.69 2.80 -0.66
CA ARG A 88 -8.63 2.79 -1.78
C ARG A 88 -9.60 1.63 -1.65
N GLY A 89 -10.85 1.88 -2.02
CA GLY A 89 -11.92 0.91 -1.89
C GLY A 89 -12.46 0.82 -0.46
N CYS A 90 -13.15 -0.26 -0.13
CA CYS A 90 -13.72 -0.41 1.20
C CYS A 90 -12.66 -0.65 2.28
N ILE A 91 -13.11 -0.57 3.53
CA ILE A 91 -12.30 -0.83 4.75
C ILE A 91 -12.83 -2.00 5.59
N TRP A 92 -13.95 -2.60 5.17
CA TRP A 92 -14.62 -3.74 5.78
C TRP A 92 -14.94 -3.60 7.28
N SER A 93 -16.01 -2.87 7.60
CA SER A 93 -16.49 -2.68 8.98
C SER A 93 -17.65 -3.63 9.37
N HIS A 94 -18.05 -4.56 8.48
CA HIS A 94 -19.15 -5.52 8.74
C HIS A 94 -18.77 -6.69 9.67
N GLY A 95 -17.50 -6.84 10.01
CA GLY A 95 -16.99 -7.97 10.81
C GLY A 95 -16.62 -9.20 9.96
N GLY A 96 -15.88 -10.15 10.53
CA GLY A 96 -15.41 -11.35 9.81
C GLY A 96 -14.07 -11.18 9.06
N ALA A 97 -13.89 -11.98 8.01
CA ALA A 97 -12.74 -11.86 7.11
C ALA A 97 -13.23 -11.69 5.68
N ASP A 98 -12.69 -10.65 5.04
CA ASP A 98 -12.90 -10.31 3.65
C ASP A 98 -11.60 -9.61 3.17
N ILE A 99 -11.19 -9.79 1.91
CA ILE A 99 -9.95 -9.20 1.38
C ILE A 99 -9.92 -7.68 1.46
N CYS A 100 -11.07 -7.00 1.47
CA CYS A 100 -11.15 -5.56 1.57
C CYS A 100 -10.67 -5.03 2.92
N ARG A 101 -10.66 -5.89 3.95
CA ARG A 101 -10.19 -5.53 5.27
C ARG A 101 -8.68 -5.31 5.27
N ASN A 102 -8.28 -4.10 4.89
CA ASN A 102 -6.90 -3.69 4.79
C ASN A 102 -6.49 -2.70 5.89
N LEU A 103 -7.37 -1.74 6.22
CA LEU A 103 -7.17 -0.93 7.42
C LEU A 103 -7.46 -1.83 8.61
N LEU A 104 -6.38 -2.20 9.31
CA LEU A 104 -6.46 -2.87 10.60
C LEU A 104 -7.15 -1.93 11.59
N ASP A 105 -7.86 -2.49 12.58
CA ASP A 105 -8.55 -1.74 13.63
C ASP A 105 -7.59 -0.99 14.60
N PHE A 106 -6.34 -0.77 14.19
CA PHE A 106 -5.30 -0.03 14.92
C PHE A 106 -5.35 1.45 14.53
N PHE A 107 -6.13 2.21 15.30
CA PHE A 107 -6.24 3.65 15.20
C PHE A 107 -6.38 4.24 16.60
N ASP A 108 -5.54 5.19 16.95
CA ASP A 108 -5.69 5.94 18.19
C ASP A 108 -5.02 7.31 18.09
N MET A 109 -5.36 8.21 19.01
CA MET A 109 -4.70 9.50 19.12
C MET A 109 -4.30 9.80 20.56
N THR A 110 -3.20 10.52 20.71
CA THR A 110 -2.68 10.94 22.01
C THR A 110 -2.15 12.37 21.94
N VAL A 111 -1.71 12.89 23.08
CA VAL A 111 -1.15 14.24 23.21
C VAL A 111 0.23 14.17 23.85
N ASP A 112 1.20 14.90 23.28
CA ASP A 112 2.53 14.98 23.87
C ASP A 112 2.57 15.90 25.09
N LYS A 113 3.69 15.91 25.82
CA LYS A 113 3.88 16.75 27.03
C LYS A 113 3.71 18.25 26.80
N GLN A 114 3.66 18.70 25.54
CA GLN A 114 3.47 20.09 25.15
C GLN A 114 2.08 20.35 24.55
N GLY A 115 1.18 19.38 24.55
CA GLY A 115 -0.16 19.55 24.00
C GLY A 115 -0.26 19.29 22.50
N ARG A 116 0.76 18.75 21.83
CA ARG A 116 0.66 18.44 20.39
C ARG A 116 -0.05 17.11 20.17
N VAL A 117 -0.99 17.12 19.23
CA VAL A 117 -1.70 15.90 18.81
C VAL A 117 -0.76 14.95 18.08
N GLN A 118 -0.88 13.66 18.40
CA GLN A 118 -0.28 12.55 17.67
C GLN A 118 -1.38 11.55 17.32
N VAL A 119 -1.40 11.05 16.10
CA VAL A 119 -2.35 10.03 15.65
C VAL A 119 -1.57 8.83 15.14
N GLY A 120 -1.75 7.70 15.80
CA GLY A 120 -1.30 6.40 15.31
C GLY A 120 -2.37 5.85 14.37
N TYR A 121 -2.00 5.61 13.11
CA TYR A 121 -2.90 5.08 12.11
C TYR A 121 -2.18 4.07 11.21
N VAL A 122 -2.94 3.38 10.37
CA VAL A 122 -2.40 2.46 9.37
C VAL A 122 -2.61 3.03 7.98
N ASP A 123 -1.57 2.94 7.16
CA ASP A 123 -1.59 3.31 5.76
C ASP A 123 -1.61 2.04 4.91
N GLY A 124 -2.75 1.87 4.24
CA GLY A 124 -3.10 0.79 3.35
C GLY A 124 -2.57 0.94 1.93
N CYS A 125 -2.08 2.13 1.57
CA CYS A 125 -1.79 2.57 0.21
C CYS A 125 -0.43 3.30 0.11
N ALA A 126 0.51 2.97 1.01
CA ALA A 126 1.76 3.70 1.25
C ALA A 126 2.81 3.69 0.10
N ASP A 127 2.63 2.86 -0.93
CA ASP A 127 3.61 2.68 -2.00
C ASP A 127 3.31 3.57 -3.21
N GLY A 128 4.36 3.81 -4.01
CA GLY A 128 4.24 4.61 -5.23
C GLY A 128 3.14 4.12 -6.17
N ALA A 129 2.90 2.81 -6.30
CA ALA A 129 1.82 2.32 -7.15
C ALA A 129 0.43 2.74 -6.69
N CYS A 130 0.15 2.70 -5.38
CA CYS A 130 -1.18 3.02 -4.88
C CYS A 130 -1.35 4.50 -4.58
N ALA A 131 -0.38 5.11 -3.92
CA ALA A 131 -0.39 6.54 -3.61
C ALA A 131 -0.51 7.39 -4.89
N GLN A 132 0.18 6.99 -5.97
CA GLN A 132 0.21 7.73 -7.24
C GLN A 132 -0.91 7.34 -8.22
N ALA A 133 -1.73 6.34 -7.89
CA ALA A 133 -2.80 5.91 -8.81
C ALA A 133 -3.84 7.02 -9.03
N ALA A 134 -4.45 7.06 -10.21
CA ALA A 134 -5.55 7.98 -10.47
C ALA A 134 -6.73 7.73 -9.51
N LEU A 135 -7.57 8.74 -9.25
CA LEU A 135 -8.78 8.57 -8.43
C LEU A 135 -9.77 7.55 -9.01
N THR A 136 -9.70 7.31 -10.32
CA THR A 136 -10.53 6.33 -11.04
C THR A 136 -9.97 4.90 -10.99
N ALA A 137 -8.75 4.71 -10.50
CA ALA A 137 -8.11 3.40 -10.42
C ALA A 137 -8.87 2.47 -9.47
N LYS A 138 -9.05 1.22 -9.88
CA LYS A 138 -9.57 0.16 -9.03
C LYS A 138 -8.43 -0.60 -8.34
N GLY A 139 -8.75 -1.17 -7.18
CA GLY A 139 -7.79 -1.91 -6.38
C GLY A 139 -7.02 -1.02 -5.40
N ASN A 140 -6.13 -1.66 -4.65
CA ASN A 140 -5.37 -1.06 -3.57
C ASN A 140 -4.03 -1.78 -3.43
N ALA A 141 -3.03 -1.22 -2.74
CA ALA A 141 -1.78 -1.95 -2.51
C ALA A 141 -1.90 -3.05 -1.46
N TYR A 142 -2.81 -2.86 -0.49
CA TYR A 142 -2.93 -3.70 0.71
C TYR A 142 -1.68 -3.69 1.61
N THR A 143 -1.02 -2.53 1.69
CA THR A 143 0.11 -2.34 2.61
C THR A 143 -0.38 -2.33 4.05
N ALA A 144 0.46 -2.82 4.98
CA ALA A 144 0.19 -2.78 6.41
C ALA A 144 1.23 -1.88 7.10
N ARG A 145 1.23 -0.59 6.75
CA ARG A 145 2.22 0.36 7.28
C ARG A 145 1.66 1.09 8.49
N GLY A 146 2.28 0.92 9.66
CA GLY A 146 1.99 1.77 10.82
C GLY A 146 2.62 3.16 10.65
N VAL A 147 1.84 4.21 10.89
CA VAL A 147 2.26 5.60 10.72
C VAL A 147 1.85 6.43 11.95
N ILE A 148 2.69 7.41 12.30
CA ILE A 148 2.36 8.42 13.32
C ILE A 148 2.29 9.78 12.63
N ALA A 149 1.09 10.36 12.54
CA ALA A 149 0.93 11.76 12.22
C ALA A 149 1.15 12.60 13.48
N ARG A 150 1.93 13.68 13.40
CA ARG A 150 2.22 14.55 14.54
C ARG A 150 2.00 16.00 14.15
N GLN A 151 1.27 16.74 14.97
CA GLN A 151 1.11 18.17 14.82
C GLN A 151 2.48 18.88 14.90
N SER A 152 2.88 19.58 13.84
CA SER A 152 4.17 20.26 13.81
C SER A 152 4.09 21.71 14.32
N SER A 153 2.96 22.40 14.04
CA SER A 153 2.76 23.83 14.28
C SER A 153 1.35 24.16 14.80
N GLY A 154 1.08 25.44 15.11
CA GLY A 154 -0.23 25.93 15.54
C GLY A 154 -0.53 25.84 17.05
N ARG A 155 -1.78 26.18 17.42
CA ARG A 155 -2.30 26.08 18.80
C ARG A 155 -2.27 24.64 19.30
N ARG A 156 -1.97 24.46 20.58
CA ARG A 156 -1.81 23.15 21.23
C ARG A 156 -2.97 22.87 22.18
N LEU A 157 -3.14 21.63 22.61
CA LEU A 157 -4.16 21.28 23.59
C LEU A 157 -3.82 21.74 25.01
N ILE A 158 -2.55 22.04 25.29
CA ILE A 158 -2.10 22.65 26.56
C ILE A 158 -1.72 24.11 26.27
N ALA A 159 -2.51 25.04 26.80
CA ALA A 159 -2.47 26.47 26.49
C ALA A 159 -1.12 27.11 26.85
N ASN A 160 -0.50 26.68 27.96
CA ASN A 160 0.80 27.21 28.39
C ASN A 160 1.93 26.93 27.37
N PHE A 161 1.71 26.04 26.41
CA PHE A 161 2.66 25.69 25.37
C PHE A 161 2.28 26.24 23.99
N ASP A 162 1.26 27.09 23.88
CA ASP A 162 0.93 27.75 22.62
C ASP A 162 2.12 28.58 22.11
N PRO A 163 2.38 28.60 20.78
CA PRO A 163 3.35 29.52 20.22
C PRO A 163 2.87 30.98 20.41
N PRO A 164 3.79 31.96 20.55
CA PRO A 164 3.42 33.37 20.61
C PRO A 164 2.59 33.76 19.39
N ASN A 165 1.47 34.43 19.62
CA ASN A 165 0.49 34.79 18.59
C ASN A 165 0.12 33.60 17.67
N PRO A 166 -0.54 32.57 18.20
CA PRO A 166 -0.60 31.26 17.57
C PRO A 166 -1.41 31.23 16.26
N LEU A 167 -2.22 32.25 15.98
CA LEU A 167 -2.91 32.43 14.69
C LEU A 167 -1.98 32.95 13.59
N HIS A 168 -0.88 33.61 13.95
CA HIS A 168 0.08 34.21 13.02
C HIS A 168 1.48 33.59 13.10
N ALA A 169 1.71 32.66 14.04
CA ALA A 169 2.94 31.91 14.13
C ALA A 169 3.17 31.14 12.82
N ARG A 170 4.34 31.34 12.21
CA ARG A 170 4.78 30.65 10.99
C ARG A 170 6.00 29.80 11.30
N SER A 171 6.11 28.65 10.66
CA SER A 171 7.30 27.80 10.70
C SER A 171 7.75 27.42 9.30
N ALA A 172 8.99 26.92 9.18
CA ALA A 172 9.35 26.16 8.00
C ALA A 172 8.38 24.99 7.80
N PRO A 173 8.18 24.51 6.57
CA PRO A 173 7.24 23.44 6.31
C PRO A 173 7.65 22.11 6.99
N GLY A 174 6.67 21.24 7.23
CA GLY A 174 6.93 19.83 7.50
C GLY A 174 7.59 19.14 6.30
N MET A 175 8.29 18.02 6.52
CA MET A 175 8.75 17.21 5.39
C MET A 175 7.55 16.52 4.72
N PRO A 176 7.47 16.51 3.38
CA PRO A 176 6.46 15.73 2.70
C PRO A 176 6.81 14.24 2.73
N SER A 177 5.79 13.37 2.67
CA SER A 177 5.95 11.93 2.41
C SER A 177 6.25 11.75 0.93
N VAL A 178 7.39 11.14 0.58
CA VAL A 178 7.80 10.92 -0.82
C VAL A 178 7.54 9.47 -1.19
N THR A 179 6.92 9.26 -2.35
CA THR A 179 6.77 7.94 -2.96
C THR A 179 7.47 7.91 -4.31
N VAL A 180 7.91 6.71 -4.71
CA VAL A 180 8.67 6.53 -5.94
C VAL A 180 8.19 5.30 -6.70
N ARG A 181 8.14 5.43 -8.03
CA ARG A 181 8.01 4.31 -8.97
C ARG A 181 9.10 4.47 -10.02
N ARG A 182 10.00 3.49 -10.13
CA ARG A 182 10.93 3.43 -11.25
C ARG A 182 10.42 2.42 -12.26
N VAL A 183 10.02 2.90 -13.41
CA VAL A 183 9.50 2.07 -14.50
C VAL A 183 10.34 2.41 -15.73
N ASN A 184 11.00 1.40 -16.29
CA ASN A 184 11.97 1.59 -17.36
C ASN A 184 13.11 2.55 -16.95
N SER A 185 13.39 3.54 -17.79
CA SER A 185 14.40 4.58 -17.60
C SER A 185 13.84 5.89 -17.02
N VAL A 186 12.62 5.85 -16.43
CA VAL A 186 11.99 7.01 -15.80
C VAL A 186 11.74 6.73 -14.32
N VAL A 187 12.07 7.71 -13.48
CA VAL A 187 11.71 7.70 -12.06
C VAL A 187 10.56 8.67 -11.85
N HIS A 188 9.39 8.13 -11.51
CA HIS A 188 8.20 8.90 -11.16
C HIS A 188 8.19 9.13 -9.65
N LEU A 189 8.31 10.40 -9.26
CA LEU A 189 8.16 10.83 -7.88
C LEU A 189 6.78 11.43 -7.69
N ALA A 190 6.20 11.15 -6.52
CA ALA A 190 5.09 11.93 -5.99
C ALA A 190 5.31 12.18 -4.51
N TRP A 191 4.63 13.17 -3.97
CA TRP A 191 4.71 13.46 -2.56
C TRP A 191 3.44 14.08 -2.00
N SER A 192 3.19 13.84 -0.72
CA SER A 192 2.10 14.48 0.02
C SER A 192 2.29 15.99 0.03
N GLU A 193 1.21 16.76 0.16
CA GLU A 193 1.39 18.17 0.51
C GLU A 193 2.11 18.28 1.86
N ALA A 194 3.11 19.14 1.93
CA ALA A 194 3.81 19.40 3.18
C ALA A 194 2.93 20.20 4.15
N ASP A 195 3.04 19.95 5.46
CA ASP A 195 2.52 20.87 6.47
C ASP A 195 3.09 22.27 6.20
N THR A 196 2.21 23.21 5.89
CA THR A 196 2.60 24.55 5.44
C THR A 196 3.27 25.38 6.53
N GLY A 197 3.14 24.99 7.80
CA GLY A 197 3.61 25.81 8.91
C GLY A 197 2.91 27.18 8.94
N ASN A 198 1.64 27.24 8.51
CA ASN A 198 0.84 28.46 8.39
C ASN A 198 1.41 29.51 7.40
N ALA A 199 2.17 29.05 6.40
CA ALA A 199 2.64 29.88 5.29
C ALA A 199 2.69 29.07 3.98
N ASN A 200 2.13 29.63 2.91
CA ASN A 200 2.03 28.94 1.62
C ASN A 200 3.38 28.39 1.16
N ILE A 201 3.38 27.15 0.67
CA ILE A 201 4.52 26.55 0.01
C ILE A 201 4.78 27.31 -1.29
N THR A 202 5.99 27.81 -1.47
CA THR A 202 6.40 28.56 -2.67
C THR A 202 7.04 27.65 -3.71
N SER A 203 7.80 26.64 -3.27
CA SER A 203 8.44 25.66 -4.16
C SER A 203 8.73 24.34 -3.46
N TYR A 204 8.94 23.30 -4.27
CA TYR A 204 9.58 22.06 -3.83
C TYR A 204 10.95 21.92 -4.51
N ARG A 205 11.96 21.56 -3.73
CA ARG A 205 13.31 21.24 -4.21
C ARG A 205 13.45 19.73 -4.30
N ILE A 206 13.58 19.22 -5.52
CA ILE A 206 13.86 17.82 -5.80
C ILE A 206 15.38 17.64 -5.78
N MET A 207 15.84 16.80 -4.87
CA MET A 207 17.25 16.45 -4.72
C MET A 207 17.47 15.05 -5.27
N ARG A 208 18.59 14.80 -5.94
CA ARG A 208 18.97 13.48 -6.45
C ARG A 208 20.45 13.18 -6.21
N GLY A 209 20.75 11.92 -5.89
CA GLY A 209 22.10 11.35 -5.81
C GLY A 209 22.16 9.93 -6.39
N ILE A 210 23.38 9.39 -6.50
CA ILE A 210 23.63 7.98 -6.87
C ILE A 210 24.16 7.15 -5.69
N ALA A 211 24.19 7.75 -4.51
CA ALA A 211 24.52 7.14 -3.23
C ALA A 211 23.62 7.75 -2.16
N SER A 212 23.19 6.92 -1.19
CA SER A 212 22.37 7.35 -0.06
C SER A 212 23.06 8.49 0.70
N GLY A 213 22.30 9.53 1.03
CA GLY A 213 22.80 10.70 1.76
C GLY A 213 23.61 11.71 0.93
N ALA A 214 23.81 11.47 -0.37
CA ALA A 214 24.65 12.30 -1.24
C ALA A 214 23.84 13.08 -2.32
N GLU A 215 22.57 13.39 -2.05
CA GLU A 215 21.71 14.08 -3.00
C GLU A 215 22.07 15.55 -3.17
N THR A 216 22.06 16.03 -4.41
CA THR A 216 22.23 17.43 -4.78
C THR A 216 20.97 17.95 -5.47
N LEU A 217 20.79 19.27 -5.55
CA LEU A 217 19.61 19.85 -6.19
C LEU A 217 19.56 19.44 -7.66
N LEU A 218 18.51 18.70 -8.03
CA LEU A 218 18.19 18.37 -9.42
C LEU A 218 17.33 19.46 -10.06
N ARG A 219 16.27 19.85 -9.36
CA ARG A 219 15.28 20.81 -9.88
C ARG A 219 14.45 21.44 -8.76
N SER A 220 13.98 22.66 -8.99
CA SER A 220 12.90 23.27 -8.21
C SER A 220 11.63 23.33 -9.04
N VAL A 221 10.50 23.01 -8.44
CA VAL A 221 9.15 23.10 -9.03
C VAL A 221 8.25 24.00 -8.19
N SER A 222 7.10 24.40 -8.72
CA SER A 222 6.15 25.27 -8.03
C SER A 222 5.56 24.62 -6.78
N GLY A 223 5.16 25.43 -5.80
CA GLY A 223 4.61 24.95 -4.52
C GLY A 223 3.26 24.23 -4.60
N ASN A 224 2.58 24.27 -5.75
CA ASN A 224 1.35 23.51 -6.00
C ASN A 224 1.61 22.16 -6.71
N GLN A 225 2.83 21.89 -7.16
CA GLN A 225 3.20 20.65 -7.82
C GLN A 225 3.55 19.57 -6.78
N THR A 226 3.05 18.35 -7.01
CA THR A 226 3.21 17.20 -6.09
C THR A 226 3.74 15.95 -6.79
N THR A 227 4.18 16.08 -8.04
CA THR A 227 4.75 15.00 -8.86
C THR A 227 5.94 15.49 -9.66
N PHE A 228 6.86 14.59 -10.01
CA PHE A 228 8.00 14.88 -10.87
C PHE A 228 8.51 13.62 -11.58
N ASP A 229 8.67 13.70 -12.90
CA ASP A 229 9.25 12.63 -13.70
C ASP A 229 10.71 12.94 -14.02
N ASP A 230 11.63 12.15 -13.48
CA ASP A 230 13.03 12.20 -13.84
C ASP A 230 13.31 11.26 -15.02
N THR A 231 13.30 11.83 -16.22
CA THR A 231 13.62 11.14 -17.48
C THR A 231 15.12 11.00 -17.75
N THR A 232 15.96 11.51 -16.84
CA THR A 232 17.43 11.49 -16.98
C THR A 232 18.08 10.38 -16.15
N ALA A 233 17.31 9.66 -15.33
CA ALA A 233 17.75 8.55 -14.49
C ALA A 233 17.79 7.20 -15.25
N THR A 234 18.52 7.18 -16.37
CA THR A 234 18.42 6.12 -17.38
C THR A 234 19.34 4.91 -17.14
N ASP A 235 20.34 4.98 -16.26
CA ASP A 235 21.30 3.89 -16.05
C ASP A 235 20.68 2.76 -15.20
N PRO A 236 20.43 1.56 -15.76
CA PRO A 236 19.81 0.46 -15.04
C PRO A 236 20.74 -0.18 -14.00
N THR A 237 22.04 0.15 -13.99
CA THR A 237 23.01 -0.36 -13.02
C THR A 237 23.09 0.49 -11.74
N LYS A 238 22.42 1.65 -11.72
CA LYS A 238 22.45 2.58 -10.59
C LYS A 238 21.16 2.53 -9.79
N THR A 239 21.29 2.59 -8.48
CA THR A 239 20.20 3.06 -7.61
C THR A 239 20.32 4.56 -7.48
N TYR A 240 19.27 5.27 -7.87
CA TYR A 240 19.16 6.71 -7.62
C TYR A 240 18.49 6.94 -6.27
N TYR A 241 18.85 8.02 -5.59
CA TYR A 241 18.28 8.39 -4.30
C TYR A 241 17.68 9.78 -4.43
N TYR A 242 16.49 9.99 -3.89
CA TYR A 242 15.76 11.25 -4.00
C TYR A 242 15.29 11.75 -2.65
N LYS A 243 15.29 13.08 -2.49
CA LYS A 243 14.63 13.80 -1.40
C LYS A 243 13.78 14.91 -2.01
N VAL A 244 12.68 15.26 -1.34
CA VAL A 244 11.85 16.41 -1.72
C VAL A 244 11.71 17.33 -0.53
N LEU A 245 12.18 18.57 -0.68
CA LEU A 245 12.14 19.56 0.39
C LEU A 245 11.13 20.65 0.04
N ALA A 246 10.19 20.89 0.94
CA ALA A 246 9.21 21.96 0.81
C ALA A 246 9.80 23.29 1.26
N VAL A 247 9.48 24.39 0.58
CA VAL A 247 10.00 25.73 0.87
C VAL A 247 8.83 26.70 1.06
N ASN A 248 8.87 27.51 2.11
CA ASN A 248 7.97 28.65 2.31
C ASN A 248 8.77 29.89 2.75
N GLY A 249 8.08 31.00 3.07
CA GLY A 249 8.73 32.24 3.50
C GLY A 249 9.45 32.17 4.85
N ALA A 250 9.24 31.12 5.65
CA ALA A 250 9.91 30.91 6.94
C ALA A 250 11.11 29.95 6.84
N GLY A 251 11.24 29.17 5.76
CA GLY A 251 12.40 28.30 5.53
C GLY A 251 12.11 27.09 4.66
N THR A 252 12.92 26.05 4.87
CA THR A 252 12.85 24.77 4.14
C THR A 252 12.57 23.63 5.13
N SER A 253 11.82 22.64 4.70
CA SER A 253 11.56 21.43 5.48
C SER A 253 12.84 20.66 5.81
N CYS A 254 12.78 19.77 6.80
CA CYS A 254 13.83 18.77 6.99
C CYS A 254 13.90 17.80 5.80
N ALA A 255 15.04 17.11 5.65
CA ALA A 255 15.38 16.30 4.49
C ALA A 255 15.41 14.78 4.81
N ASN A 256 14.74 14.36 5.90
CA ASN A 256 14.72 12.96 6.36
C ASN A 256 13.61 12.14 5.67
N ASN A 257 13.50 12.30 4.35
CA ASN A 257 12.50 11.66 3.50
C ASN A 257 13.15 11.08 2.22
N GLU A 258 14.35 10.52 2.38
CA GLU A 258 15.09 9.87 1.29
C GLU A 258 14.35 8.62 0.81
N VAL A 259 14.20 8.49 -0.51
CA VAL A 259 13.68 7.28 -1.16
C VAL A 259 14.70 6.75 -2.18
N ALA A 260 14.86 5.43 -2.20
CA ALA A 260 15.70 4.74 -3.17
C ALA A 260 14.86 4.34 -4.40
N ALA A 261 15.45 4.53 -5.59
CA ALA A 261 14.87 4.17 -6.88
C ALA A 261 15.77 3.15 -7.61
N PRO A 262 15.86 1.90 -7.13
CA PRO A 262 16.61 0.86 -7.81
C PRO A 262 15.93 0.51 -9.13
N TYR A 263 16.71 0.11 -10.14
CA TYR A 263 16.14 -0.47 -11.34
C TYR A 263 15.63 -1.88 -11.03
N VAL A 264 14.35 -2.11 -11.30
CA VAL A 264 13.64 -3.36 -10.96
C VAL A 264 13.04 -4.03 -12.20
N GLY A 265 13.44 -3.60 -13.40
CA GLY A 265 12.95 -4.12 -14.68
C GLY A 265 11.97 -3.17 -15.37
N ASP A 266 11.17 -3.73 -16.27
CA ASP A 266 10.24 -2.99 -17.14
C ASP A 266 8.90 -3.72 -17.26
N THR A 267 7.87 -3.00 -17.74
CA THR A 267 6.54 -3.58 -17.89
C THR A 267 6.43 -4.55 -19.07
N CYS A 268 7.45 -4.73 -19.91
CA CYS A 268 7.38 -5.66 -21.04
C CYS A 268 7.83 -7.07 -20.66
N THR A 269 8.89 -7.14 -19.85
CA THR A 269 9.65 -8.36 -19.59
C THR A 269 9.60 -8.76 -18.13
N GLY A 270 9.24 -7.86 -17.22
CA GLY A 270 9.02 -8.13 -15.81
C GLY A 270 9.50 -6.99 -14.94
N LEU A 271 8.57 -6.31 -14.29
CA LEU A 271 8.84 -5.37 -13.22
C LEU A 271 8.80 -6.15 -11.89
N ILE A 272 9.94 -6.26 -11.21
CA ILE A 272 10.03 -6.94 -9.92
C ILE A 272 9.19 -6.17 -8.91
N VAL A 273 8.17 -6.83 -8.36
CA VAL A 273 7.26 -6.24 -7.36
C VAL A 273 7.62 -6.70 -5.95
N GLN A 274 8.20 -7.91 -5.79
CA GLN A 274 8.79 -8.35 -4.53
C GLN A 274 10.11 -9.05 -4.79
N LYS A 275 11.04 -8.88 -3.85
CA LYS A 275 12.34 -9.53 -3.85
C LYS A 275 12.74 -9.85 -2.42
N THR A 276 13.25 -11.06 -2.19
CA THR A 276 13.80 -11.46 -0.90
C THR A 276 15.04 -10.61 -0.60
N PRO A 277 15.05 -9.80 0.48
CA PRO A 277 16.17 -8.91 0.76
C PRO A 277 17.41 -9.69 1.20
N PRO A 278 18.63 -9.24 0.83
CA PRO A 278 19.86 -9.78 1.38
C PRO A 278 19.86 -9.69 2.92
N GLY A 279 20.19 -10.77 3.62
CA GLY A 279 20.25 -10.85 5.08
C GLY A 279 18.91 -11.06 5.79
N HIS A 280 17.81 -11.39 5.08
CA HIS A 280 16.53 -11.70 5.73
C HIS A 280 16.70 -12.82 6.78
N PRO A 281 16.04 -12.76 7.97
CA PRO A 281 16.18 -13.78 9.01
C PRO A 281 15.87 -15.22 8.58
N GLU A 282 15.14 -15.41 7.48
CA GLU A 282 14.90 -16.71 6.85
C GLU A 282 15.94 -17.10 5.79
N GLN A 283 16.80 -16.20 5.29
CA GLN A 283 17.94 -16.56 4.42
C GLN A 283 18.88 -17.61 5.06
N PRO A 284 19.19 -17.56 6.36
CA PRO A 284 19.91 -18.64 7.04
C PRO A 284 19.15 -19.98 7.02
N LEU A 285 17.81 -19.96 7.05
CA LEU A 285 16.95 -21.14 6.92
C LEU A 285 16.74 -21.56 5.45
N GLN A 286 17.02 -20.70 4.47
CA GLN A 286 17.03 -21.09 3.05
C GLN A 286 18.08 -22.16 2.76
N GLY A 287 19.12 -22.30 3.60
CA GLY A 287 20.02 -23.46 3.54
C GLY A 287 19.34 -24.81 3.87
N LEU A 288 18.15 -24.79 4.48
CA LEU A 288 17.30 -25.95 4.74
C LEU A 288 16.18 -26.09 3.70
N ALA A 289 15.82 -25.01 3.03
CA ALA A 289 14.83 -25.00 1.95
C ALA A 289 15.39 -25.66 0.69
N PRO A 290 14.64 -26.56 0.03
CA PRO A 290 15.00 -26.99 -1.31
C PRO A 290 15.08 -25.78 -2.26
N ALA A 291 16.17 -25.65 -3.03
CA ALA A 291 16.39 -24.53 -3.95
C ALA A 291 15.25 -24.34 -4.98
N SER A 292 14.51 -25.42 -5.27
CA SER A 292 13.31 -25.39 -6.12
C SER A 292 12.11 -24.68 -5.51
N LEU A 293 12.09 -24.46 -4.20
CA LEU A 293 10.96 -23.87 -3.49
C LEU A 293 11.27 -22.50 -2.89
N ALA A 294 12.55 -22.13 -2.76
CA ALA A 294 12.97 -20.81 -2.29
C ALA A 294 12.74 -19.76 -3.38
N ILE A 295 11.86 -18.78 -3.12
CA ILE A 295 11.56 -17.67 -4.05
C ILE A 295 12.56 -16.53 -3.80
N ASP A 296 13.29 -16.15 -4.84
CA ASP A 296 14.19 -15.00 -4.84
C ASP A 296 13.42 -13.70 -5.14
N TRP A 297 12.51 -13.73 -6.12
CA TRP A 297 11.66 -12.59 -6.49
C TRP A 297 10.45 -13.01 -7.34
N ILE A 298 9.46 -12.11 -7.40
CA ILE A 298 8.36 -12.16 -8.36
C ILE A 298 8.25 -10.84 -9.12
N ALA A 299 7.79 -10.93 -10.37
CA ALA A 299 7.62 -9.79 -11.26
C ALA A 299 6.31 -9.87 -12.04
N VAL A 300 5.81 -8.70 -12.44
CA VAL A 300 4.62 -8.55 -13.28
C VAL A 300 4.98 -7.77 -14.54
N ALA A 301 4.40 -8.15 -15.66
CA ALA A 301 4.57 -7.52 -16.96
C ALA A 301 3.31 -7.63 -17.82
N GLU A 302 3.32 -6.87 -18.91
CA GLU A 302 2.31 -6.72 -19.94
C GLU A 302 3.01 -6.71 -21.30
N PRO A 303 3.29 -7.89 -21.89
CA PRO A 303 4.01 -7.99 -23.16
C PRO A 303 3.32 -7.16 -24.27
N PRO A 304 4.07 -6.34 -25.03
CA PRO A 304 3.50 -5.47 -26.06
C PRO A 304 2.76 -6.23 -27.17
N GLY A 305 1.70 -5.64 -27.71
CA GLY A 305 0.93 -6.22 -28.80
C GLY A 305 0.08 -7.44 -28.39
N THR A 306 0.01 -7.73 -27.09
CA THR A 306 -0.87 -8.78 -26.53
C THR A 306 -1.99 -8.16 -25.70
N ASN A 307 -2.88 -8.98 -25.15
CA ASN A 307 -3.83 -8.57 -24.10
C ASN A 307 -3.62 -9.41 -22.82
N ASN A 308 -2.35 -9.74 -22.55
CA ASN A 308 -1.97 -10.67 -21.50
C ASN A 308 -1.27 -9.96 -20.35
N LEU A 309 -1.46 -10.49 -19.15
CA LEU A 309 -0.52 -10.32 -18.05
C LEU A 309 0.53 -11.42 -18.15
N MET A 310 1.78 -11.06 -17.87
CA MET A 310 2.88 -11.97 -17.66
C MET A 310 3.29 -11.88 -16.20
N PHE A 311 3.39 -13.02 -15.54
CA PHE A 311 3.98 -13.11 -14.21
C PHE A 311 5.25 -13.93 -14.28
N LYS A 312 6.28 -13.50 -13.56
CA LYS A 312 7.52 -14.26 -13.42
C LYS A 312 7.78 -14.56 -11.96
N MET A 313 8.18 -15.79 -11.67
CA MET A 313 8.74 -16.19 -10.39
C MET A 313 10.17 -16.66 -10.63
N LYS A 314 11.08 -16.21 -9.78
CA LYS A 314 12.43 -16.78 -9.70
C LYS A 314 12.52 -17.61 -8.43
N ALA A 315 12.53 -18.93 -8.60
CA ALA A 315 13.07 -19.81 -7.57
C ALA A 315 14.61 -19.83 -7.67
N THR A 316 15.29 -20.21 -6.60
CA THR A 316 16.76 -20.29 -6.59
C THR A 316 17.30 -21.25 -7.67
N SER A 317 16.65 -22.41 -7.87
CA SER A 317 16.95 -23.31 -9.00
C SER A 317 15.83 -24.32 -9.26
N LEU A 318 15.49 -24.57 -10.53
CA LEU A 318 14.57 -25.64 -10.95
C LEU A 318 15.28 -26.73 -11.76
N ALA A 319 16.59 -26.91 -11.58
CA ALA A 319 17.34 -27.99 -12.22
C ALA A 319 16.81 -29.38 -11.81
N ASN A 320 16.26 -29.48 -10.59
CA ASN A 320 15.54 -30.65 -10.10
C ASN A 320 14.15 -30.21 -9.65
N VAL A 321 13.12 -30.49 -10.44
CA VAL A 321 11.74 -30.12 -10.10
C VAL A 321 11.13 -31.21 -9.23
N PRO A 322 10.69 -30.91 -8.00
CA PRO A 322 10.06 -31.90 -7.14
C PRO A 322 8.70 -32.33 -7.70
N ARG A 323 8.33 -33.59 -7.44
CA ARG A 323 6.99 -34.12 -7.71
C ARG A 323 5.98 -33.46 -6.77
N ASN A 324 4.69 -33.52 -7.10
CA ASN A 324 3.63 -33.12 -6.17
C ASN A 324 3.86 -31.73 -5.56
N SER A 325 4.21 -30.75 -6.40
CA SER A 325 4.62 -29.42 -5.95
C SER A 325 3.92 -28.32 -6.73
N ARG A 326 3.78 -27.14 -6.12
CA ARG A 326 3.11 -25.98 -6.72
C ARG A 326 3.91 -24.71 -6.50
N TRP A 327 3.84 -23.82 -7.48
CA TRP A 327 4.41 -22.47 -7.47
C TRP A 327 3.30 -21.51 -7.89
N ARG A 328 2.90 -20.61 -7.01
CA ARG A 328 1.75 -19.73 -7.20
C ARG A 328 2.17 -18.28 -7.13
N ILE A 329 1.66 -17.46 -8.02
CA ILE A 329 1.59 -16.01 -7.84
C ILE A 329 0.13 -15.64 -7.65
N VAL A 330 -0.18 -14.96 -6.55
CA VAL A 330 -1.54 -14.67 -6.07
C VAL A 330 -1.69 -13.16 -5.92
N TRP A 331 -2.88 -12.62 -6.20
CA TRP A 331 -3.21 -11.22 -5.94
C TRP A 331 -4.69 -11.04 -5.57
N ASN A 332 -5.00 -9.97 -4.84
CA ASN A 332 -6.36 -9.66 -4.42
C ASN A 332 -7.17 -9.09 -5.60
N SER A 333 -8.38 -9.63 -5.83
CA SER A 333 -9.31 -9.11 -6.83
C SER A 333 -10.72 -9.68 -6.65
N TYR A 334 -11.70 -8.82 -6.43
CA TYR A 334 -13.12 -9.23 -6.39
C TYR A 334 -13.67 -9.75 -7.70
N ALA A 335 -12.98 -9.52 -8.82
CA ALA A 335 -13.42 -10.12 -10.07
C ALA A 335 -13.35 -11.67 -10.03
N ALA A 336 -12.64 -12.25 -9.07
CA ALA A 336 -12.66 -13.68 -8.78
C ALA A 336 -14.07 -14.21 -8.44
N GLN A 337 -14.94 -13.35 -7.87
CA GLN A 337 -16.32 -13.71 -7.53
C GLN A 337 -17.21 -14.04 -8.72
N SER A 338 -16.77 -13.67 -9.93
CA SER A 338 -17.46 -14.09 -11.16
C SER A 338 -17.31 -15.59 -11.46
N TYR A 339 -16.30 -16.26 -10.88
CA TYR A 339 -16.06 -17.69 -11.02
C TYR A 339 -16.49 -18.49 -9.79
N ASP A 340 -16.24 -17.95 -8.60
CA ASP A 340 -16.60 -18.54 -7.31
C ASP A 340 -17.00 -17.41 -6.35
N PRO A 341 -18.26 -17.33 -5.89
CA PRO A 341 -18.73 -16.25 -5.01
C PRO A 341 -17.95 -16.10 -3.70
N ALA A 342 -17.29 -17.16 -3.23
CA ALA A 342 -16.46 -17.13 -2.03
C ALA A 342 -15.00 -16.74 -2.33
N ALA A 343 -14.62 -16.64 -3.60
CA ALA A 343 -13.27 -16.27 -4.00
C ALA A 343 -13.03 -14.79 -3.94
N GLU A 344 -11.81 -14.44 -3.51
CA GLU A 344 -11.40 -13.07 -3.30
C GLU A 344 -10.06 -12.76 -3.97
N GLN A 345 -9.42 -13.79 -4.52
CA GLN A 345 -8.10 -13.70 -5.12
C GLN A 345 -8.05 -14.53 -6.39
N PHE A 346 -7.17 -14.13 -7.30
CA PHE A 346 -6.74 -14.96 -8.42
C PHE A 346 -5.35 -15.53 -8.14
N TYR A 347 -5.05 -16.65 -8.78
CA TYR A 347 -3.69 -17.15 -8.90
C TYR A 347 -3.34 -17.54 -10.34
N VAL A 348 -2.04 -17.47 -10.64
CA VAL A 348 -1.41 -18.18 -11.75
C VAL A 348 -0.31 -19.07 -11.19
N GLY A 349 0.00 -20.19 -11.84
CA GLY A 349 1.05 -21.04 -11.32
C GLY A 349 1.53 -22.17 -12.20
N MET A 350 2.62 -22.78 -11.73
CA MET A 350 3.13 -24.08 -12.17
C MET A 350 2.78 -25.12 -11.12
N ARG A 351 2.52 -26.35 -11.54
CA ARG A 351 2.33 -27.52 -10.67
C ARG A 351 3.02 -28.74 -11.25
N THR A 352 3.45 -29.67 -10.41
CA THR A 352 3.90 -31.01 -10.82
C THR A 352 2.98 -32.09 -10.29
N ASP A 353 2.73 -33.11 -11.11
CA ASP A 353 1.98 -34.29 -10.70
C ASP A 353 2.84 -35.29 -9.90
N GLN A 354 2.27 -36.46 -9.60
CA GLN A 354 2.94 -37.56 -8.91
C GLN A 354 4.15 -38.13 -9.65
N ASN A 355 4.25 -37.90 -10.96
CA ASN A 355 5.36 -38.32 -11.80
C ASN A 355 6.41 -37.20 -11.94
N GLY A 356 6.09 -35.98 -11.50
CA GLY A 356 6.93 -34.79 -11.68
C GLY A 356 6.67 -34.06 -12.98
N THR A 357 5.60 -34.40 -13.70
CA THR A 357 5.22 -33.75 -14.96
C THR A 357 4.73 -32.34 -14.67
N PRO A 358 5.35 -31.29 -15.24
CA PRO A 358 4.92 -29.92 -15.03
C PRO A 358 3.65 -29.60 -15.83
N GLY A 359 2.76 -28.82 -15.23
CA GLY A 359 1.60 -28.20 -15.84
C GLY A 359 1.43 -26.77 -15.35
N PHE A 360 0.66 -25.96 -16.08
CA PHE A 360 0.45 -24.55 -15.77
C PHE A 360 -1.04 -24.22 -15.78
N ASP A 361 -1.49 -23.57 -14.72
CA ASP A 361 -2.89 -23.31 -14.44
C ASP A 361 -3.10 -21.92 -13.83
N TYR A 362 -4.30 -21.39 -14.02
CA TYR A 362 -4.81 -20.26 -13.27
C TYR A 362 -6.15 -20.60 -12.64
N GLY A 363 -6.51 -19.85 -11.62
CA GLY A 363 -7.73 -20.10 -10.90
C GLY A 363 -8.00 -19.04 -9.84
N THR A 364 -8.91 -19.37 -8.94
CA THR A 364 -9.32 -18.52 -7.83
C THR A 364 -8.92 -19.12 -6.50
N ILE A 365 -8.83 -18.27 -5.48
CA ILE A 365 -8.66 -18.68 -4.08
C ILE A 365 -9.81 -18.12 -3.25
N ALA A 366 -10.46 -19.01 -2.51
CA ALA A 366 -11.48 -18.69 -1.53
C ALA A 366 -10.98 -19.01 -0.12
N THR A 367 -11.19 -18.11 0.84
CA THR A 367 -10.86 -18.36 2.24
C THR A 367 -12.15 -18.43 3.05
N ALA A 368 -12.61 -19.64 3.36
CA ALA A 368 -13.80 -19.79 4.20
C ALA A 368 -13.49 -19.34 5.63
N VAL A 369 -14.34 -18.50 6.21
CA VAL A 369 -14.29 -18.20 7.65
C VAL A 369 -15.28 -19.11 8.36
N VAL A 370 -14.79 -20.00 9.23
CA VAL A 370 -15.65 -20.85 10.06
C VAL A 370 -15.52 -20.38 11.51
N GLY A 371 -16.46 -19.53 11.94
CA GLY A 371 -16.44 -18.91 13.28
C GLY A 371 -15.40 -17.79 13.38
N LEU A 372 -14.50 -17.87 14.37
CA LEU A 372 -13.39 -16.92 14.57
C LEU A 372 -12.06 -17.38 13.93
N VAL A 373 -12.06 -18.57 13.30
CA VAL A 373 -10.86 -19.16 12.69
C VAL A 373 -10.92 -18.91 11.18
N ILE A 374 -9.85 -18.31 10.65
CA ILE A 374 -9.64 -18.21 9.21
C ILE A 374 -9.39 -19.63 8.70
N GLY A 375 -10.28 -20.13 7.86
CA GLY A 375 -10.18 -21.45 7.26
C GLY A 375 -9.01 -21.54 6.28
N VAL A 376 -8.74 -22.76 5.86
CA VAL A 376 -7.65 -23.11 4.95
C VAL A 376 -8.00 -22.59 3.54
N PRO A 377 -7.21 -21.70 2.92
CA PRO A 377 -7.50 -21.17 1.59
C PRO A 377 -7.68 -22.29 0.56
N THR A 378 -8.76 -22.28 -0.21
CA THR A 378 -9.04 -23.31 -1.21
C THR A 378 -8.77 -22.78 -2.61
N GLU A 379 -7.89 -23.46 -3.35
CA GLU A 379 -7.62 -23.17 -4.76
C GLU A 379 -8.62 -23.90 -5.66
N THR A 380 -9.23 -23.17 -6.59
CA THR A 380 -10.06 -23.72 -7.66
C THR A 380 -9.43 -23.39 -9.01
N SER A 381 -8.89 -24.40 -9.70
CA SER A 381 -8.36 -24.23 -11.06
C SER A 381 -9.49 -23.94 -12.04
N ILE A 382 -9.33 -22.90 -12.86
CA ILE A 382 -10.26 -22.52 -13.93
C ILE A 382 -9.80 -23.10 -15.26
N GLY A 383 -8.51 -23.00 -15.59
CA GLY A 383 -8.02 -23.44 -16.89
C GLY A 383 -6.50 -23.43 -17.05
N PRO A 384 -6.01 -23.97 -18.19
CA PRO A 384 -4.59 -24.02 -18.48
C PRO A 384 -4.03 -22.64 -18.87
N LEU A 385 -2.71 -22.47 -18.72
CA LEU A 385 -1.98 -21.27 -19.16
C LEU A 385 -1.06 -21.57 -20.35
N PRO A 386 -1.59 -21.67 -21.60
CA PRO A 386 -0.77 -21.90 -22.78
C PRO A 386 0.26 -20.76 -22.97
N GLY A 387 1.48 -21.12 -23.38
CA GLY A 387 2.60 -20.18 -23.53
C GLY A 387 3.38 -19.93 -22.23
N SER A 388 2.96 -20.52 -21.11
CA SER A 388 3.76 -20.54 -19.87
C SER A 388 4.88 -21.58 -19.95
N SER A 389 5.97 -21.33 -19.23
CA SER A 389 7.17 -22.17 -19.25
C SER A 389 7.99 -22.01 -17.97
N PHE A 390 8.99 -22.87 -17.80
CA PHE A 390 10.02 -22.70 -16.78
C PHE A 390 11.39 -23.05 -17.35
N ASN A 391 12.44 -22.57 -16.69
CA ASN A 391 13.83 -22.86 -17.02
C ASN A 391 14.53 -23.49 -15.82
N ALA A 392 15.56 -24.32 -16.06
CA ALA A 392 16.35 -24.97 -15.02
C ALA A 392 17.05 -23.99 -14.07
N ASP A 393 17.27 -22.75 -14.52
CA ASP A 393 17.80 -21.68 -13.69
C ASP A 393 16.86 -21.29 -12.54
N GLY A 394 15.59 -21.72 -12.55
CA GLY A 394 14.59 -21.38 -11.53
C GLY A 394 13.55 -20.37 -11.98
N THR A 395 13.65 -19.83 -13.19
CA THR A 395 12.69 -18.86 -13.72
C THR A 395 11.44 -19.57 -14.24
N ILE A 396 10.27 -19.23 -13.69
CA ILE A 396 8.93 -19.62 -14.17
C ILE A 396 8.30 -18.39 -14.82
N THR A 397 7.78 -18.53 -16.04
CA THR A 397 7.04 -17.49 -16.76
C THR A 397 5.60 -17.96 -17.00
N LEU A 398 4.64 -17.19 -16.52
CA LEU A 398 3.21 -17.49 -16.55
C LEU A 398 2.49 -16.42 -17.37
N ILE A 399 1.73 -16.82 -18.39
CA ILE A 399 1.04 -15.89 -19.29
C ILE A 399 -0.47 -16.13 -19.18
N VAL A 400 -1.22 -15.12 -18.74
CA VAL A 400 -2.67 -15.20 -18.59
C VAL A 400 -3.37 -14.05 -19.34
N PRO A 401 -4.44 -14.30 -20.11
CA PRO A 401 -5.23 -13.23 -20.71
C PRO A 401 -5.88 -12.35 -19.64
N LYS A 402 -5.86 -11.02 -19.81
CA LYS A 402 -6.56 -10.09 -18.90
C LYS A 402 -8.04 -10.43 -18.76
N SER A 403 -8.67 -10.86 -19.85
CA SER A 403 -10.09 -11.27 -19.86
C SER A 403 -10.40 -12.46 -18.97
N ALA A 404 -9.41 -13.31 -18.65
CA ALA A 404 -9.57 -14.46 -17.78
C ALA A 404 -9.47 -14.09 -16.28
N VAL A 405 -9.04 -12.87 -15.96
CA VAL A 405 -8.75 -12.43 -14.59
C VAL A 405 -9.35 -11.06 -14.27
N GLY A 406 -10.58 -10.83 -14.76
CA GLY A 406 -11.36 -9.65 -14.42
C GLY A 406 -11.16 -8.43 -15.31
N SER A 407 -10.42 -8.56 -16.41
CA SER A 407 -10.17 -7.49 -17.39
C SER A 407 -9.66 -6.17 -16.76
N PRO A 408 -8.56 -6.19 -15.98
CA PRO A 408 -8.03 -4.98 -15.37
C PRO A 408 -7.62 -3.95 -16.43
N ALA A 409 -7.97 -2.68 -16.21
CA ALA A 409 -7.74 -1.59 -17.14
C ALA A 409 -6.46 -0.81 -16.82
N PRO A 410 -5.84 -0.11 -17.79
CA PRO A 410 -4.72 0.78 -17.52
C PRO A 410 -5.02 1.75 -16.37
N GLY A 411 -4.08 1.86 -15.42
CA GLY A 411 -4.20 2.63 -14.20
C GLY A 411 -4.75 1.84 -12.99
N ASP A 412 -5.43 0.71 -13.19
CA ASP A 412 -5.85 -0.17 -12.09
C ASP A 412 -4.65 -0.78 -11.36
N LEU A 413 -4.89 -1.30 -10.16
CA LEU A 413 -3.89 -1.91 -9.30
C LEU A 413 -4.13 -3.40 -9.14
N LEU A 414 -3.08 -4.20 -9.40
CA LEU A 414 -2.98 -5.55 -8.86
C LEU A 414 -2.39 -5.43 -7.46
N GLY A 415 -3.23 -5.66 -6.45
CA GLY A 415 -2.89 -5.49 -5.04
C GLY A 415 -2.43 -6.79 -4.38
N ALA A 416 -1.59 -6.66 -3.34
CA ALA A 416 -1.09 -7.79 -2.55
C ALA A 416 -0.47 -8.91 -3.38
N VAL A 417 0.22 -8.59 -4.48
CA VAL A 417 0.83 -9.60 -5.35
C VAL A 417 1.89 -10.37 -4.56
N ASN A 418 1.75 -11.68 -4.44
CA ASN A 418 2.67 -12.51 -3.68
C ASN A 418 2.99 -13.85 -4.34
N GLY A 419 4.16 -14.39 -4.03
CA GLY A 419 4.63 -15.69 -4.51
C GLY A 419 4.59 -16.74 -3.39
N ARG A 420 4.12 -17.95 -3.71
CA ARG A 420 4.03 -19.09 -2.77
C ARG A 420 4.55 -20.38 -3.40
N THR A 421 5.16 -21.25 -2.61
CA THR A 421 5.56 -22.60 -3.04
C THR A 421 5.06 -23.68 -2.08
N PHE A 422 4.73 -24.83 -2.63
CA PHE A 422 4.18 -25.98 -1.91
C PHE A 422 4.85 -27.26 -2.41
N THR A 423 5.03 -28.25 -1.53
CA THR A 423 5.55 -29.57 -1.89
C THR A 423 4.84 -30.67 -1.09
N GLY A 424 4.86 -31.90 -1.59
CA GLY A 424 4.16 -33.04 -0.95
C GLY A 424 2.65 -33.09 -1.24
N ASP A 425 2.17 -32.35 -2.23
CA ASP A 425 0.76 -32.25 -2.59
C ASP A 425 0.21 -33.55 -3.21
N THR A 426 -0.68 -34.28 -2.52
CA THR A 426 -1.31 -35.50 -3.05
C THR A 426 -2.79 -35.28 -3.38
N PRO A 427 -3.35 -35.98 -4.40
CA PRO A 427 -4.78 -35.90 -4.72
C PRO A 427 -5.73 -36.22 -3.54
N GLN A 428 -5.25 -37.01 -2.56
CA GLN A 428 -5.99 -37.48 -1.38
C GLN A 428 -5.95 -36.49 -0.21
N THR A 429 -4.94 -35.61 -0.15
CA THR A 429 -4.77 -34.60 0.90
C THR A 429 -4.99 -33.21 0.35
N ARG A 430 -6.17 -32.93 -0.23
CA ARG A 430 -6.59 -31.55 -0.59
C ARG A 430 -6.57 -30.56 0.60
N ASN A 431 -6.13 -30.99 1.78
CA ASN A 431 -5.76 -30.17 2.91
C ASN A 431 -4.37 -29.59 2.65
N LEU A 432 -4.31 -28.28 2.48
CA LEU A 432 -3.08 -27.51 2.35
C LEU A 432 -2.12 -27.82 3.52
N GLU A 433 -1.11 -28.65 3.30
CA GLU A 433 0.08 -28.60 4.14
C GLU A 433 0.88 -27.39 3.67
N ARG A 434 0.64 -26.26 4.35
CA ARG A 434 1.49 -25.07 4.32
C ARG A 434 2.93 -25.57 4.48
N SER A 435 3.85 -25.16 3.61
CA SER A 435 5.25 -25.38 3.94
C SER A 435 5.56 -24.55 5.18
N THR A 436 5.79 -25.21 6.31
CA THR A 436 6.26 -24.57 7.54
C THR A 436 7.76 -24.29 7.50
N LEU A 437 8.40 -24.48 6.34
CA LEU A 437 9.85 -24.53 6.15
C LEU A 437 10.39 -23.44 5.19
N LEU A 438 9.55 -22.58 4.62
CA LEU A 438 9.94 -21.74 3.47
C LEU A 438 9.56 -20.28 3.61
N VAL A 439 10.31 -19.43 2.88
CA VAL A 439 9.92 -18.06 2.53
C VAL A 439 8.66 -18.16 1.67
N ASP A 440 7.51 -18.05 2.31
CA ASP A 440 6.25 -17.78 1.65
C ASP A 440 6.09 -16.26 1.68
N HIS A 441 5.99 -15.58 0.54
CA HIS A 441 5.63 -14.15 0.55
C HIS A 441 4.12 -13.99 0.86
N THR A 442 3.54 -14.94 1.60
CA THR A 442 2.15 -14.94 2.02
C THR A 442 1.78 -13.68 2.77
N PHE A 443 0.83 -12.95 2.21
CA PHE A 443 -0.18 -12.34 3.06
C PHE A 443 -1.03 -13.45 3.69
N VAL A 444 -0.68 -13.90 4.90
CA VAL A 444 -1.62 -14.55 5.83
C VAL A 444 -2.03 -13.51 6.86
N LYS A 445 -3.32 -13.17 6.90
CA LYS A 445 -3.90 -12.44 8.02
C LYS A 445 -3.60 -13.21 9.32
N GLY A 446 -2.68 -12.71 10.14
CA GLY A 446 -2.35 -13.24 11.47
C GLY A 446 -1.05 -14.06 11.61
N GLN A 447 -0.26 -14.28 10.55
CA GLN A 447 1.06 -14.94 10.64
C GLN A 447 2.08 -14.19 9.79
N ARG A 448 3.19 -13.76 10.41
CA ARG A 448 4.19 -12.83 9.88
C ARG A 448 5.04 -13.46 8.77
N ASP A 449 4.59 -13.38 7.53
CA ASP A 449 5.52 -13.18 6.41
C ASP A 449 5.20 -11.84 5.78
N ASN A 450 5.83 -10.82 6.37
CA ASN A 450 5.65 -9.44 5.97
C ASN A 450 6.43 -9.19 4.68
N GLY A 451 5.83 -9.50 3.53
CA GLY A 451 6.17 -8.81 2.30
C GLY A 451 5.90 -7.32 2.51
N HIS A 452 6.86 -6.60 3.08
CA HIS A 452 6.80 -5.16 3.31
C HIS A 452 7.80 -4.47 2.38
N PRO A 453 7.32 -3.58 1.50
CA PRO A 453 5.92 -3.25 1.25
C PRO A 453 5.11 -4.34 0.54
N ALA A 454 3.78 -4.30 0.69
CA ALA A 454 2.87 -5.20 -0.04
C ALA A 454 2.99 -4.89 -1.53
N ALA A 455 3.29 -5.88 -2.35
CA ALA A 455 3.55 -5.62 -3.75
C ALA A 455 2.28 -5.19 -4.48
N ALA A 456 2.37 -4.01 -5.08
CA ALA A 456 1.35 -3.48 -5.96
C ALA A 456 1.95 -3.24 -7.36
N TYR A 457 1.21 -3.64 -8.37
CA TYR A 457 1.53 -3.35 -9.77
C TYR A 457 0.43 -2.47 -10.36
N SER A 458 0.79 -1.35 -10.98
CA SER A 458 -0.19 -0.57 -11.74
C SER A 458 -0.18 -1.02 -13.18
N ILE A 459 -1.37 -1.33 -13.70
CA ILE A 459 -1.58 -1.76 -15.08
C ILE A 459 -1.13 -0.63 -16.02
N ALA A 460 -0.20 -0.92 -16.91
CA ALA A 460 0.36 0.01 -17.88
C ALA A 460 -0.43 0.02 -19.21
N GLY A 461 -0.97 -1.13 -19.61
CA GLY A 461 -1.50 -1.34 -20.95
C GLY A 461 -0.42 -1.91 -21.88
N ASN A 462 -0.76 -2.97 -22.64
CA ASN A 462 0.16 -3.75 -23.48
C ASN A 462 0.61 -3.02 -24.77
N VAL A 463 0.78 -1.69 -24.73
CA VAL A 463 1.11 -0.87 -25.90
C VAL A 463 2.63 -0.77 -26.06
N ALA A 464 3.33 -0.43 -24.98
CA ALA A 464 4.77 -0.26 -24.96
C ALA A 464 5.33 -0.70 -23.60
N CYS A 465 6.66 -0.74 -23.50
CA CYS A 465 7.32 -0.87 -22.21
C CYS A 465 7.16 0.47 -21.48
N GLY A 466 6.01 0.66 -20.82
CA GLY A 466 5.65 1.82 -19.99
C GLY A 466 4.24 2.36 -20.27
N PRO A 467 3.59 3.00 -19.27
CA PRO A 467 2.47 3.91 -19.50
C PRO A 467 2.90 5.22 -20.18
#